data_AF-A0A7W5GQR3-F1
#
_entry.id   AF-A0A7W5GQR3-F1
#
_cell.length_a   1.000
_cell.length_b   1.000
_cell.length_c   1.000
_cell.angle_alpha   90.00
_cell.angle_beta   90.00
_cell.angle_gamma   90.00
#
_symmetry.space_group_name_H-M   'P 1'
#
loop_
_entity.id
_entity.type
_entity.pdbx_description
1 polymer ?
#
loop_
_entity_poly.entity_id
_entity_poly.type
_entity_poly.pdbx_seq_one_letter_code
_entity_poly.pdbx_strand_id
1 'polypeptide(L)'
;MLLNHRADRVLAEEGAGLELSEDPVGLFARAVVSDSEVIGLAAEGKLVGWSFGFRPVSVDETRDEGGVAHRAVRDLVLSEVSVISDGMTPCYEATSVFTRAEGDDVCFRAMEAGGVKVHDLRPKGPDPAWEERIAALRK
;
A
#
# COMPACT_ATOMS: atom_id res chain seq x y z
N MET A 1 8.13 16.64 -4.44
CA MET A 1 8.25 15.55 -5.41
C MET A 1 9.40 15.84 -6.35
N LEU A 2 10.33 14.90 -6.50
CA LEU A 2 11.52 15.01 -7.35
C LEU A 2 11.46 14.03 -8.54
N LEU A 3 12.33 14.24 -9.53
CA LEU A 3 12.67 13.24 -10.55
C LEU A 3 14.00 12.56 -10.18
N ASN A 4 14.05 11.24 -10.07
CA ASN A 4 15.28 10.47 -9.85
C ASN A 4 16.15 10.98 -8.67
N HIS A 5 15.53 11.33 -7.54
CA HIS A 5 16.20 11.88 -6.34
C HIS A 5 16.96 13.20 -6.55
N ARG A 6 16.72 13.88 -7.67
CA ARG A 6 17.40 15.13 -8.01
C ARG A 6 16.74 16.30 -7.28
N ALA A 7 17.40 16.81 -6.24
CA ALA A 7 16.92 17.97 -5.48
C ALA A 7 16.84 19.26 -6.33
N ASP A 8 17.59 19.35 -7.43
CA ASP A 8 17.52 20.43 -8.42
C ASP A 8 16.32 20.31 -9.38
N ARG A 9 15.57 19.20 -9.32
CA ARG A 9 14.41 18.91 -10.18
C ARG A 9 13.16 18.67 -9.35
N VAL A 10 12.70 19.75 -8.71
CA VAL A 10 11.42 19.78 -8.00
C VAL A 10 10.27 19.84 -9.01
N LEU A 11 9.40 18.84 -9.00
CA LEU A 11 8.26 18.70 -9.90
C LEU A 11 6.94 19.20 -9.29
N ALA A 12 6.79 19.03 -7.98
CA ALA A 12 5.61 19.43 -7.21
C ALA A 12 5.94 19.47 -5.71
N GLU A 13 5.17 20.21 -4.93
CA GLU A 13 5.30 20.26 -3.45
C GLU A 13 3.99 19.87 -2.79
N GLU A 14 4.04 19.44 -1.52
CA GLU A 14 2.83 19.10 -0.78
C GLU A 14 1.90 20.32 -0.66
N GLY A 15 0.63 20.16 -1.05
CA GLY A 15 -0.33 21.26 -1.14
C GLY A 15 -0.18 22.13 -2.40
N ALA A 16 0.87 21.91 -3.19
CA ALA A 16 1.13 22.57 -4.47
C ALA A 16 1.46 21.53 -5.56
N GLY A 17 0.44 20.77 -5.95
CA GLY A 17 0.53 19.78 -7.02
C GLY A 17 0.95 18.38 -6.55
N LEU A 18 1.26 18.17 -5.27
CA LEU A 18 1.44 16.86 -4.65
C LEU A 18 0.46 16.70 -3.47
N GLU A 19 -0.24 15.57 -3.47
CA GLU A 19 -1.07 15.11 -2.37
C GLU A 19 -0.53 13.78 -1.86
N LEU A 20 -0.40 13.68 -0.54
CA LEU A 20 0.11 12.50 0.14
C LEU A 20 -0.95 11.99 1.12
N SER A 21 -1.11 10.69 1.17
CA SER A 21 -1.95 10.03 2.17
C SER A 21 -1.41 8.64 2.46
N GLU A 22 -1.58 8.16 3.68
CA GLU A 22 -1.37 6.75 3.98
C GLU A 22 -2.66 5.98 3.70
N ASP A 23 -2.55 4.86 2.99
CA ASP A 23 -3.61 3.87 2.86
C ASP A 23 -3.14 2.54 3.46
N PRO A 24 -4.03 1.53 3.58
CA PRO A 24 -3.64 0.24 4.15
C PRO A 24 -2.47 -0.45 3.43
N VAL A 25 -2.22 -0.19 2.13
CA VAL A 25 -1.06 -0.72 1.38
C VAL A 25 0.22 0.04 1.70
N GLY A 26 0.12 1.31 2.08
CA GLY A 26 1.22 2.17 2.50
C GLY A 26 1.05 3.59 1.99
N LEU A 27 2.17 4.30 1.79
CA LEU A 27 2.14 5.67 1.29
C LEU A 27 1.55 5.72 -0.13
N PHE A 28 0.59 6.61 -0.33
CA PHE A 28 -0.01 6.96 -1.60
C PHE A 28 0.36 8.41 -1.93
N ALA A 29 0.83 8.61 -3.16
CA ALA A 29 1.18 9.92 -3.69
C ALA A 29 0.41 10.15 -5.00
N ARG A 30 -0.25 11.30 -5.08
CA ARG A 30 -0.90 11.80 -6.31
C ARG A 30 -0.26 13.12 -6.67
N ALA A 31 0.23 13.24 -7.90
CA ALA A 31 0.85 14.47 -8.37
C ALA A 31 0.28 14.91 -9.72
N VAL A 32 0.19 16.23 -9.90
CA VAL A 32 -0.07 16.86 -11.20
C VAL A 32 1.26 17.46 -11.66
N VAL A 33 1.77 17.00 -12.80
CA VAL A 33 3.10 17.37 -13.32
C VAL A 33 2.96 17.99 -14.70
N SER A 34 3.55 19.18 -14.88
CA SER A 34 3.63 19.89 -16.16
C SER A 34 5.03 19.88 -16.78
N ASP A 35 6.00 19.23 -16.13
CA ASP A 35 7.37 19.10 -16.64
C ASP A 35 7.39 18.23 -17.90
N SER A 36 7.88 18.79 -19.01
CA SER A 36 7.85 18.15 -20.33
C SER A 36 8.68 16.87 -20.40
N GLU A 37 9.78 16.77 -19.65
CA GLU A 37 10.60 15.56 -19.61
C GLU A 37 9.83 14.43 -18.92
N VAL A 38 9.18 14.72 -17.79
CA VAL A 38 8.38 13.73 -17.07
C VAL A 38 7.17 13.28 -17.87
N ILE A 39 6.51 14.20 -18.59
CA ILE A 39 5.42 13.87 -19.51
C ILE A 39 5.91 12.94 -20.63
N GLY A 40 7.08 13.21 -21.22
CA GLY A 40 7.68 12.34 -22.22
C GLY A 40 7.99 10.94 -21.67
N LEU A 41 8.62 10.86 -20.50
CA LEU A 41 8.90 9.61 -19.81
C LEU A 41 7.61 8.82 -19.50
N ALA A 42 6.56 9.50 -19.07
CA ALA A 42 5.25 8.90 -18.81
C ALA A 42 4.63 8.32 -20.11
N ALA A 43 4.62 9.11 -21.19
CA ALA A 43 4.07 8.69 -22.48
C ALA A 43 4.82 7.49 -23.08
N GLU A 44 6.13 7.39 -22.81
CA GLU A 44 6.97 6.26 -23.23
C GLU A 44 6.92 5.06 -22.27
N GLY A 45 6.16 5.12 -21.17
CA GLY A 45 6.09 4.04 -20.18
C GLY A 45 7.40 3.84 -19.39
N LYS A 46 8.22 4.88 -19.27
CA LYS A 46 9.55 4.84 -18.65
C LYS A 46 9.57 5.24 -17.19
N LEU A 47 8.42 5.54 -16.59
CA LEU A 47 8.32 5.74 -15.14
C LEU A 47 8.13 4.39 -14.46
N VAL A 48 9.16 3.95 -13.75
CA VAL A 48 9.27 2.56 -13.26
C VAL A 48 8.94 2.39 -11.78
N GLY A 49 8.75 3.48 -11.04
CA GLY A 49 8.39 3.38 -9.63
C GLY A 49 8.45 4.70 -8.88
N TRP A 50 8.31 4.57 -7.56
CA TRP A 50 8.48 5.66 -6.60
C TRP A 50 9.56 5.32 -5.59
N SER A 51 10.24 6.36 -5.12
CA SER A 51 11.10 6.28 -3.95
C SER A 51 10.69 7.32 -2.93
N PHE A 52 10.88 6.98 -1.65
CA PHE A 52 10.56 7.85 -0.52
C PHE A 52 11.74 7.87 0.44
N GLY A 53 12.13 9.05 0.89
CA GLY A 53 13.10 9.19 1.96
C GLY A 53 12.34 9.61 3.20
N PHE A 54 12.48 8.84 4.27
CA PHE A 54 11.92 9.21 5.56
C PHE A 54 12.85 8.80 6.70
N ARG A 55 12.64 9.42 7.86
CA ARG A 55 13.28 9.03 9.11
C ARG A 55 12.22 8.79 10.17
N PRO A 56 12.24 7.65 10.87
CA PRO A 56 11.35 7.45 12.00
C PRO A 56 11.70 8.43 13.12
N VAL A 57 10.68 9.01 13.73
CA VAL A 57 10.76 9.89 14.91
C VAL A 57 10.49 9.08 16.17
N SER A 58 9.46 8.22 16.12
CA SER A 58 9.07 7.37 17.24
C SER A 58 8.86 5.94 16.75
N VAL A 59 9.47 4.99 17.47
CA VAL A 59 9.42 3.55 17.15
C VAL A 59 9.20 2.77 18.44
N ASP A 60 8.19 1.91 18.45
CA ASP A 60 8.07 0.88 19.47
C ASP A 60 8.79 -0.37 18.98
N GLU A 61 9.64 -0.96 19.83
CA GLU A 61 10.29 -2.23 19.55
C GLU A 61 9.84 -3.28 20.57
N THR A 62 9.32 -4.39 20.07
CA THR A 62 8.99 -5.56 20.88
C THR A 62 9.76 -6.76 20.35
N ARG A 63 9.90 -7.80 21.17
CA ARG A 63 10.43 -9.09 20.75
C ARG A 63 9.40 -10.17 21.02
N ASP A 64 9.23 -11.07 20.08
CA ASP A 64 8.43 -12.27 20.31
C ASP A 64 9.19 -13.29 21.19
N GLU A 65 8.52 -14.38 21.55
CA GLU A 65 9.11 -15.48 22.35
C GLU A 65 10.30 -16.16 21.63
N GLY A 66 10.38 -16.04 20.29
CA GLY A 66 11.47 -16.52 19.46
C GLY A 66 12.64 -15.53 19.32
N GLY A 67 12.53 -14.34 19.92
CA GLY A 67 13.54 -13.29 19.87
C GLY A 67 13.52 -12.43 18.60
N VAL A 68 12.52 -12.58 17.73
CA VAL A 68 12.33 -11.74 16.53
C VAL A 68 11.87 -10.36 16.97
N ALA A 69 12.58 -9.33 16.53
CA ALA A 69 12.24 -7.94 16.82
C ALA A 69 11.12 -7.45 15.88
N HIS A 70 10.03 -6.98 16.47
CA HIS A 70 8.96 -6.28 15.77
C HIS A 70 9.11 -4.79 16.04
N ARG A 71 9.09 -3.98 14.98
CA ARG A 71 9.21 -2.52 15.06
C ARG A 71 7.93 -1.90 14.53
N ALA A 72 7.28 -1.07 15.33
CA ALA A 72 6.13 -0.27 14.92
C ALA A 72 6.55 1.20 14.87
N VAL A 73 6.62 1.77 13.66
CA VAL A 73 6.88 3.20 13.48
C VAL A 73 5.59 3.95 13.81
N ARG A 74 5.64 4.84 14.80
CA ARG A 74 4.49 5.64 15.26
C ARG A 74 4.45 7.03 14.68
N ASP A 75 5.64 7.56 14.40
CA ASP A 75 5.83 8.88 13.84
C ASP A 75 7.09 8.88 12.96
N LEU A 76 7.07 9.67 11.90
CA LEU A 76 8.15 9.78 10.92
C LEU A 76 8.17 11.16 10.28
N VAL A 77 9.35 11.57 9.82
CA VAL A 77 9.53 12.73 8.94
C VAL A 77 9.79 12.22 7.53
N LEU A 78 8.90 12.57 6.60
CA LEU A 78 9.10 12.34 5.17
C LEU A 78 9.98 13.47 4.61
N SER A 79 11.20 13.15 4.19
CA SER A 79 12.16 14.11 3.65
C SER A 79 12.08 14.24 2.14
N GLU A 80 11.68 13.19 1.43
CA GLU A 80 11.51 13.24 -0.02
C GLU A 80 10.48 12.25 -0.55
N VAL A 81 9.91 12.61 -1.69
CA VAL A 81 9.13 11.74 -2.57
C VAL A 81 9.69 11.94 -3.97
N SER A 82 10.10 10.88 -4.64
CA SER A 82 10.64 10.93 -6.00
C SER A 82 9.91 9.96 -6.91
N VAL A 83 9.55 10.43 -8.09
CA VAL A 83 9.20 9.54 -9.21
C VAL A 83 10.50 9.08 -9.88
N ILE A 84 10.55 7.82 -10.27
CA ILE A 84 11.77 7.18 -10.78
C ILE A 84 11.56 6.76 -12.23
N SER A 85 12.53 7.11 -13.09
CA SER A 85 12.58 6.69 -14.48
C SER A 85 13.43 5.43 -14.67
N ASP A 86 13.29 4.77 -15.82
CA ASP A 86 13.97 3.53 -16.22
C ASP A 86 15.51 3.56 -16.18
N GLY A 87 16.12 4.74 -16.13
CA GLY A 87 17.55 4.92 -15.89
C GLY A 87 18.01 4.67 -14.45
N MET A 88 17.11 4.41 -13.52
CA MET A 88 17.41 4.18 -12.10
C MET A 88 16.48 3.13 -11.48
N THR A 89 17.00 2.35 -10.53
CA THR A 89 16.19 1.41 -9.75
C THR A 89 15.51 2.12 -8.59
N PRO A 90 14.17 2.04 -8.44
CA PRO A 90 13.47 2.58 -7.27
C PRO A 90 13.98 1.92 -5.98
N CYS A 91 14.03 2.67 -4.88
CA CYS A 91 14.45 2.12 -3.59
C CYS A 91 13.43 1.15 -2.99
N TYR A 92 12.20 1.12 -3.51
CA TYR A 92 11.11 0.28 -3.04
C TYR A 92 10.57 -0.57 -4.20
N GLU A 93 10.76 -1.88 -4.10
CA GLU A 93 10.43 -2.85 -5.16
C GLU A 93 8.93 -2.97 -5.43
N ALA A 94 8.08 -2.74 -4.42
CA ALA A 94 6.63 -2.88 -4.50
C ALA A 94 5.91 -1.54 -4.74
N THR A 95 6.44 -0.71 -5.66
CA THR A 95 5.79 0.54 -6.06
C THR A 95 5.17 0.43 -7.44
N SER A 96 4.15 1.23 -7.70
CA SER A 96 3.48 1.28 -9.01
C SER A 96 3.22 2.73 -9.39
N VAL A 97 3.39 3.04 -10.67
CA VAL A 97 3.14 4.36 -11.24
C VAL A 97 1.95 4.26 -12.17
N PHE A 98 0.97 5.16 -12.00
CA PHE A 98 -0.20 5.25 -12.87
C PHE A 98 -0.28 6.66 -13.43
N THR A 99 -0.35 6.79 -14.75
CA THR A 99 -0.37 8.07 -15.47
C THR A 99 -1.68 8.23 -16.21
N ARG A 100 -2.45 9.29 -15.96
CA ARG A 100 -3.71 9.53 -16.67
C ARG A 100 -3.47 10.50 -17.82
N ALA A 101 -3.33 9.97 -19.03
CA ALA A 101 -3.18 10.77 -20.25
C ALA A 101 -4.51 10.98 -20.98
N GLU A 102 -5.28 9.91 -21.26
CA GLU A 102 -6.63 9.95 -21.83
C GLU A 102 -7.39 8.66 -21.46
N GLY A 103 -8.23 8.70 -20.43
CA GLY A 103 -9.04 7.54 -20.02
C GLY A 103 -8.87 7.13 -18.55
N ASP A 104 -9.90 6.45 -18.03
CA ASP A 104 -9.95 5.97 -16.65
C ASP A 104 -8.98 4.80 -16.44
N ASP A 105 -7.70 5.10 -16.26
CA ASP A 105 -6.77 4.12 -15.72
C ASP A 105 -7.18 3.78 -14.29
N VAL A 106 -7.63 2.53 -14.13
CA VAL A 106 -8.03 1.95 -12.86
C VAL A 106 -6.77 1.50 -12.13
N CYS A 107 -6.45 2.21 -11.05
CA CYS A 107 -5.40 1.82 -10.14
C CYS A 107 -5.90 0.68 -9.25
N PHE A 108 -5.31 -0.51 -9.40
CA PHE A 108 -5.54 -1.64 -8.50
C PHE A 108 -4.42 -1.68 -7.46
N ARG A 109 -4.76 -1.37 -6.22
CA ARG A 109 -3.89 -1.52 -5.04
C ARG A 109 -4.56 -2.47 -4.07
N ALA A 110 -3.96 -3.61 -3.81
CA ALA A 110 -4.47 -4.59 -2.86
C ALA A 110 -3.35 -5.02 -1.92
N MET A 111 -3.61 -4.97 -0.62
CA MET A 111 -2.92 -5.87 0.30
C MET A 111 -3.54 -7.25 0.12
N GLU A 112 -2.72 -8.30 0.01
CA GLU A 112 -3.23 -9.64 0.28
C GLU A 112 -3.77 -9.66 1.71
N ALA A 113 -5.10 -9.76 1.86
CA ALA A 113 -5.68 -10.01 3.16
C ALA A 113 -5.20 -11.40 3.61
N GLY A 114 -4.26 -11.41 4.56
CA GLY A 114 -3.75 -12.64 5.16
C GLY A 114 -4.92 -13.55 5.55
N GLY A 115 -4.85 -14.81 5.09
CA GLY A 115 -5.93 -15.79 5.04
C GLY A 115 -7.09 -15.58 6.01
N VAL A 116 -8.29 -15.39 5.47
CA VAL A 116 -9.53 -15.38 6.24
C VAL A 116 -9.64 -16.70 7.02
N LYS A 117 -9.39 -16.65 8.33
CA LYS A 117 -9.65 -17.79 9.21
C LYS A 117 -11.15 -17.91 9.42
N VAL A 118 -11.79 -18.73 8.59
CA VAL A 118 -13.21 -19.09 8.76
C VAL A 118 -13.32 -20.02 9.96
N HIS A 119 -13.81 -19.50 11.08
CA HIS A 119 -14.31 -20.34 12.17
C HIS A 119 -15.75 -20.75 11.84
N ASP A 120 -15.94 -22.00 11.42
CA ASP A 120 -17.27 -22.57 11.30
C ASP A 120 -17.83 -22.85 12.70
N LEU A 121 -18.68 -21.94 13.19
CA LEU A 121 -19.37 -22.07 14.47
C LEU A 121 -20.56 -23.04 14.40
N ARG A 122 -20.87 -23.61 13.23
CA ARG A 122 -21.93 -24.62 13.14
C ARG A 122 -21.50 -25.86 13.92
N PRO A 123 -22.38 -26.41 14.77
CA PRO A 123 -22.10 -27.68 15.42
C PRO A 123 -21.78 -28.75 14.36
N LYS A 124 -20.63 -29.41 14.49
CA LYS A 124 -20.26 -30.55 13.63
C LYS A 124 -21.12 -31.75 14.03
N GLY A 125 -22.17 -31.98 13.26
CA GLY A 125 -23.02 -33.16 13.40
C GLY A 125 -24.50 -32.80 13.57
N PRO A 126 -25.39 -33.79 13.44
CA PRO A 126 -26.81 -33.60 13.69
C PRO A 126 -27.03 -33.11 15.14
N ASP A 127 -27.96 -32.16 15.31
CA ASP A 127 -28.38 -31.66 16.62
C ASP A 127 -28.73 -32.85 17.54
N PRO A 128 -28.05 -33.06 18.67
CA PRO A 128 -28.33 -34.22 19.53
C PRO A 128 -29.78 -34.25 20.04
N ALA A 129 -30.49 -33.12 20.04
CA ALA A 129 -31.91 -33.06 20.37
C ALA A 129 -32.85 -33.47 19.21
N TRP A 130 -32.32 -33.80 18.02
CA TRP A 130 -33.13 -34.14 16.86
C TRP A 130 -33.91 -35.45 17.05
N GLU A 131 -33.31 -36.46 17.68
CA GLU A 131 -33.94 -37.76 17.91
C GLU A 131 -35.10 -37.65 18.89
N GLU A 132 -34.91 -36.88 19.97
CA GLU A 132 -35.96 -36.62 20.97
C GLU A 132 -37.16 -35.88 20.35
N ARG A 133 -36.90 -34.91 19.47
CA ARG A 133 -37.95 -34.17 18.76
C ARG A 133 -38.75 -35.06 17.79
N ILE A 134 -38.11 -35.98 17.08
CA ILE A 134 -38.82 -36.95 16.24
C ILE A 134 -39.61 -37.96 17.08
N ALA A 135 -39.06 -38.42 18.20
CA ALA A 135 -39.76 -39.33 19.10
C ALA A 135 -41.05 -38.70 19.67
N ALA A 136 -41.02 -37.40 19.98
CA ALA A 136 -42.19 -36.65 20.43
C ALA A 136 -43.27 -36.48 19.35
N LEU A 137 -42.89 -36.42 18.07
CA LEU A 137 -43.81 -36.29 16.92
C LEU A 137 -44.43 -37.62 16.46
N ARG A 138 -43.95 -38.76 16.98
CA ARG A 138 -44.44 -40.10 16.66
C ARG A 138 -45.46 -40.64 17.68
N LYS A 139 -45.91 -39.81 18.62
CA LYS A 139 -47.07 -40.07 19.49
C LYS A 139 -48.30 -39.35 18.95
#